data_AF-G9NMS0-F1
#
_entry.id   AF-G9NMS0-F1
#
_cell.length_a   1.000
_cell.length_b   1.000
_cell.length_c   1.000
_cell.angle_alpha   90.00
_cell.angle_beta   90.00
_cell.angle_gamma   90.00
#
_symmetry.space_group_name_H-M   'P 1'
#
loop_
_entity.id
_entity.type
_entity.pdbx_description
1 polymer ?
#
loop_
_entity_poly.entity_id
_entity_poly.type
_entity_poly.pdbx_seq_one_letter_code
_entity_poly.pdbx_strand_id
1 'polypeptide(L)'
;MADSPTGNTQALASEEGSASRPKPKIKISLIKTSPAGTTGLKDSPTHGEDTEAMELDDPTATTPKAESKDGNLGNSESTKHGEVKEDDTQEELIMKLFDMVRDVAAEQLALKQLQITNTICRLKELQDQQPPKAAFSPAIANSCRERLEGTLTYLISELSAIPPANWTTYKRKLLKFCESELILTMTFPERLYKVVDIIYLPEEMDAIPKEEFERLHSVARICVAAAQALGPESESEEALAEKWIRAKAQDLEFLKKMFRSMRGIYKASAPERTEMPWETKA
;
A
#
# COMPACT_ATOMS: atom_id res chain seq x y z
N MET A 1 -18.49 -80.08 18.22
CA MET A 1 -19.63 -79.49 17.51
C MET A 1 -19.97 -78.19 18.22
N ALA A 2 -19.84 -77.05 17.52
CA ALA A 2 -20.42 -75.72 17.77
C ALA A 2 -20.22 -75.08 19.17
N ASP A 3 -19.97 -73.79 19.37
CA ASP A 3 -19.77 -72.63 18.49
C ASP A 3 -19.10 -71.51 19.32
N SER A 4 -18.60 -70.53 18.59
CA SER A 4 -17.73 -69.39 18.95
C SER A 4 -18.12 -68.50 20.15
N PRO A 5 -17.13 -67.77 20.74
CA PRO A 5 -17.35 -66.80 21.82
C PRO A 5 -17.61 -65.37 21.28
N THR A 6 -18.49 -64.64 21.95
CA THR A 6 -18.74 -63.21 21.72
C THR A 6 -17.92 -62.38 22.70
N GLY A 7 -17.15 -61.42 22.16
CA GLY A 7 -16.34 -60.49 22.92
C GLY A 7 -17.15 -59.44 23.67
N ASN A 8 -16.57 -58.89 24.72
CA ASN A 8 -17.01 -57.61 25.27
C ASN A 8 -15.78 -56.79 25.68
N THR A 9 -15.74 -55.57 25.13
CA THR A 9 -14.62 -54.64 25.14
C THR A 9 -14.81 -53.58 26.22
N GLN A 10 -13.69 -53.28 26.89
CA GLN A 10 -13.32 -52.14 27.74
C GLN A 10 -14.28 -50.94 27.92
N ALA A 11 -14.38 -50.47 29.16
CA ALA A 11 -14.37 -49.04 29.50
C ALA A 11 -13.65 -48.82 30.84
N LEU A 12 -12.40 -48.37 30.77
CA LEU A 12 -11.57 -47.89 31.88
C LEU A 12 -11.75 -46.37 31.93
N ALA A 13 -12.39 -45.88 32.99
CA ALA A 13 -12.45 -44.47 33.32
C ALA A 13 -11.29 -44.15 34.28
N SER A 14 -10.32 -43.37 33.80
CA SER A 14 -9.31 -42.72 34.63
C SER A 14 -9.55 -41.21 34.57
N GLU A 15 -10.00 -40.64 35.68
CA GLU A 15 -9.97 -39.21 35.95
C GLU A 15 -8.52 -38.77 36.18
N GLU A 16 -7.98 -37.93 35.30
CA GLU A 16 -6.78 -37.14 35.60
C GLU A 16 -7.17 -35.68 35.83
N GLY A 17 -6.93 -35.22 37.07
CA GLY A 17 -7.10 -33.84 37.50
C GLY A 17 -6.10 -32.90 36.82
N SER A 18 -6.62 -31.93 36.09
CA SER A 18 -5.84 -30.81 35.54
C SER A 18 -5.52 -29.78 36.62
N ALA A 19 -4.28 -29.83 37.11
CA ALA A 19 -3.69 -28.78 37.94
C ALA A 19 -3.44 -27.51 37.10
N SER A 20 -4.27 -26.49 37.34
CA SER A 20 -4.14 -25.13 36.81
C SER A 20 -2.83 -24.49 37.30
N ARG A 21 -1.84 -24.34 36.41
CA ARG A 21 -0.64 -23.55 36.67
C ARG A 21 -0.96 -22.05 36.51
N PRO A 22 -0.58 -21.19 37.48
CA PRO A 22 -0.79 -19.75 37.38
C PRO A 22 0.12 -19.13 36.31
N LYS A 23 -0.48 -18.33 35.43
CA LYS A 23 0.23 -17.54 34.41
C LYS A 23 1.12 -16.47 35.07
N PRO A 24 2.37 -16.27 34.64
CA PRO A 24 3.20 -15.19 35.14
C PRO A 24 2.67 -13.83 34.65
N LYS A 25 2.39 -12.93 35.61
CA LYS A 25 2.10 -11.53 35.34
C LYS A 25 3.40 -10.82 34.97
N ILE A 26 3.63 -10.59 33.68
CA ILE A 26 4.70 -9.72 33.19
C ILE A 26 4.27 -8.28 33.52
N LYS A 27 4.84 -7.71 34.58
CA LYS A 27 4.78 -6.28 34.86
C LYS A 27 5.73 -5.58 33.89
N ILE A 28 5.18 -4.96 32.84
CA ILE A 28 5.91 -4.01 32.00
C ILE A 28 6.02 -2.72 32.81
N SER A 29 7.19 -2.48 33.42
CA SER A 29 7.53 -1.19 33.99
C SER A 29 7.74 -0.19 32.87
N LEU A 30 6.80 0.75 32.76
CA LEU A 30 6.85 1.93 31.91
C LEU A 30 8.15 2.72 32.20
N ILE A 31 9.11 2.67 31.29
CA ILE A 31 10.29 3.55 31.34
C ILE A 31 9.80 4.94 30.93
N LYS A 32 9.59 5.81 31.94
CA LYS A 32 9.45 7.26 31.74
C LYS A 32 10.79 7.81 31.27
N THR A 33 10.88 8.17 30.00
CA THR A 33 11.94 9.08 29.53
C THR A 33 11.52 10.51 29.87
N SER A 34 12.15 11.06 30.90
CA SER A 34 12.12 12.49 31.21
C SER A 34 12.90 13.26 30.14
N PRO A 35 12.38 14.36 29.58
CA PRO A 35 13.19 15.32 28.84
C PRO A 35 13.82 16.30 29.86
N ALA A 36 15.15 16.25 29.98
CA ALA A 36 15.94 17.30 30.61
C ALA A 36 16.74 18.00 29.50
N GLY A 37 16.61 19.33 29.43
CA GLY A 37 17.34 20.12 28.44
C GLY A 37 16.86 21.55 28.29
N THR A 38 16.63 22.24 29.41
CA THR A 38 16.46 23.69 29.49
C THR A 38 17.78 24.38 29.22
N THR A 39 17.85 25.22 28.19
CA THR A 39 18.73 26.39 28.16
C THR A 39 17.96 27.55 27.54
N GLY A 40 17.50 28.46 28.40
CA GLY A 40 17.15 29.82 28.00
C GLY A 40 18.35 30.73 28.13
N LEU A 41 18.39 31.79 27.31
CA LEU A 41 18.73 33.18 27.65
C LEU A 41 18.74 33.97 26.32
N LYS A 42 17.83 34.95 26.16
CA LYS A 42 18.10 36.42 26.18
C LYS A 42 18.67 36.96 24.85
N ASP A 43 18.35 38.14 24.33
CA ASP A 43 17.62 39.34 24.76
C ASP A 43 17.10 40.04 23.47
N SER A 44 16.01 40.81 23.55
CA SER A 44 15.48 41.75 22.53
C SER A 44 16.33 43.05 22.50
N PRO A 45 15.90 44.23 21.95
CA PRO A 45 14.93 44.63 20.89
C PRO A 45 15.50 45.75 19.95
N THR A 46 14.75 46.24 18.93
CA THR A 46 14.33 47.67 18.73
C THR A 46 13.85 48.02 17.30
N HIS A 47 12.79 48.85 17.26
CA HIS A 47 12.39 49.89 16.27
C HIS A 47 12.19 49.53 14.78
N GLY A 48 11.19 50.05 14.05
CA GLY A 48 10.20 51.09 14.33
C GLY A 48 9.22 51.30 13.16
N GLU A 49 8.14 52.03 13.45
CA GLU A 49 7.39 53.02 12.64
C GLU A 49 7.02 52.69 11.17
N ASP A 50 5.72 52.57 10.88
CA ASP A 50 4.90 53.51 10.07
C ASP A 50 5.05 53.24 8.56
N THR A 51 4.04 53.24 7.67
CA THR A 51 2.94 54.20 7.44
C THR A 51 2.07 53.64 6.29
N GLU A 52 0.82 54.14 6.17
CA GLU A 52 0.00 54.35 4.95
C GLU A 52 -0.42 53.12 4.10
N ALA A 53 -1.70 52.71 4.05
CA ALA A 53 -2.88 53.38 3.50
C ALA A 53 -2.71 53.86 2.04
N MET A 54 -3.30 53.13 1.08
CA MET A 54 -4.12 53.68 -0.01
C MET A 54 -5.06 52.60 -0.58
N GLU A 55 -6.36 52.87 -0.51
CA GLU A 55 -7.39 52.33 -1.40
C GLU A 55 -7.15 52.81 -2.84
N LEU A 56 -7.65 52.08 -3.85
CA LEU A 56 -8.48 52.63 -4.95
C LEU A 56 -8.81 51.55 -6.01
N ASP A 57 -10.12 51.38 -6.18
CA ASP A 57 -10.91 51.16 -7.41
C ASP A 57 -10.68 49.99 -8.39
N ASP A 58 -11.71 49.14 -8.42
CA ASP A 58 -12.28 48.41 -9.57
C ASP A 58 -12.66 49.38 -10.73
N PRO A 59 -12.68 48.98 -12.02
CA PRO A 59 -13.90 48.35 -12.55
C PRO A 59 -13.78 47.39 -13.77
N THR A 60 -14.65 46.37 -13.75
CA THR A 60 -15.67 45.99 -14.78
C THR A 60 -15.28 45.53 -16.21
N ALA A 61 -15.69 44.26 -16.48
CA ALA A 61 -16.26 43.65 -17.71
C ALA A 61 -15.46 43.56 -19.04
N THR A 62 -15.52 42.39 -19.70
CA THR A 62 -16.46 42.08 -20.81
C THR A 62 -15.98 40.86 -21.63
N THR A 63 -16.88 39.91 -21.88
CA THR A 63 -16.81 38.79 -22.84
C THR A 63 -16.77 39.22 -24.31
N PRO A 64 -16.21 38.40 -25.22
CA PRO A 64 -16.90 38.09 -26.48
C PRO A 64 -16.86 36.57 -26.76
N LYS A 65 -17.99 35.86 -26.90
CA LYS A 65 -18.92 35.73 -28.03
C LYS A 65 -18.29 35.21 -29.33
N ALA A 66 -18.80 34.04 -29.73
CA ALA A 66 -18.52 33.24 -30.90
C ALA A 66 -19.13 33.77 -32.20
N GLU A 67 -18.53 33.37 -33.33
CA GLU A 67 -19.06 33.18 -34.70
C GLU A 67 -17.90 32.57 -35.52
N SER A 68 -18.00 31.81 -36.61
CA SER A 68 -19.03 31.05 -37.31
C SER A 68 -18.34 30.45 -38.56
N LYS A 69 -18.87 29.33 -39.07
CA LYS A 69 -18.98 28.93 -40.49
C LYS A 69 -17.81 28.32 -41.29
N ASP A 70 -18.09 27.08 -41.68
CA ASP A 70 -18.11 26.50 -43.04
C ASP A 70 -16.86 26.52 -43.94
N GLY A 71 -16.47 25.32 -44.39
CA GLY A 71 -16.13 25.14 -45.81
C GLY A 71 -15.06 24.10 -46.16
N ASN A 72 -15.53 22.90 -46.50
CA ASN A 72 -15.32 22.27 -47.82
C ASN A 72 -14.08 21.40 -48.13
N LEU A 73 -14.40 20.13 -48.46
CA LEU A 73 -13.81 19.19 -49.43
C LEU A 73 -12.34 18.72 -49.28
N GLY A 74 -12.22 17.49 -48.76
CA GLY A 74 -11.12 16.57 -49.02
C GLY A 74 -11.64 15.17 -49.25
N ASN A 75 -11.96 14.86 -50.50
CA ASN A 75 -12.29 13.52 -51.00
C ASN A 75 -11.02 12.64 -50.99
N SER A 76 -11.01 11.53 -50.25
CA SER A 76 -10.04 10.45 -50.43
C SER A 76 -10.63 9.12 -50.00
N GLU A 77 -11.02 8.38 -51.04
CA GLU A 77 -11.04 6.93 -51.20
C GLU A 77 -11.33 6.05 -49.97
N SER A 78 -12.56 5.58 -49.99
CA SER A 78 -13.10 4.38 -49.37
C SER A 78 -12.22 3.15 -49.57
N THR A 79 -11.26 2.95 -48.67
CA THR A 79 -10.72 1.62 -48.41
C THR A 79 -11.73 0.88 -47.54
N LYS A 80 -12.45 -0.06 -48.14
CA LYS A 80 -13.35 -1.01 -47.48
C LYS A 80 -12.59 -1.69 -46.33
N HIS A 81 -12.87 -1.29 -45.10
CA HIS A 81 -12.52 -2.06 -43.92
C HIS A 81 -13.81 -2.60 -43.32
N GLY A 82 -13.80 -3.91 -43.09
CA GLY A 82 -14.95 -4.70 -42.69
C GLY A 82 -15.70 -4.05 -41.54
N GLU A 83 -16.95 -3.74 -41.83
CA GLU A 83 -17.99 -3.50 -40.86
C GLU A 83 -18.23 -4.82 -40.10
N VAL A 84 -17.55 -4.97 -38.97
CA VAL A 84 -18.02 -5.77 -37.83
C VAL A 84 -17.65 -4.96 -36.59
N LYS A 85 -18.44 -3.91 -36.30
CA LYS A 85 -18.58 -3.43 -34.92
C LYS A 85 -19.53 -4.40 -34.22
N GLU A 86 -19.01 -5.58 -33.86
CA GLU A 86 -19.51 -6.20 -32.63
C GLU A 86 -19.12 -5.26 -31.50
N ASP A 87 -20.09 -4.89 -30.68
CA ASP A 87 -19.90 -4.03 -29.51
C ASP A 87 -19.20 -4.86 -28.44
N ASP A 88 -17.95 -5.24 -28.71
CA ASP A 88 -17.11 -6.05 -27.83
C ASP A 88 -17.02 -5.33 -26.49
N THR A 89 -17.66 -5.88 -25.46
CA THR A 89 -17.58 -5.32 -24.12
C THR A 89 -16.19 -5.55 -23.53
N GLN A 90 -15.77 -4.69 -22.61
CA GLN A 90 -14.48 -4.85 -21.92
C GLN A 90 -14.37 -6.23 -21.23
N GLU A 91 -15.47 -6.71 -20.67
CA GLU A 91 -15.56 -8.01 -19.98
C GLU A 91 -15.38 -9.18 -20.95
N GLU A 92 -15.98 -9.12 -22.14
CA GLU A 92 -15.82 -10.14 -23.18
C GLU A 92 -14.39 -10.21 -23.70
N LEU A 93 -13.74 -9.07 -23.90
CA LEU A 93 -12.33 -9.03 -24.34
C LEU A 93 -11.37 -9.55 -23.27
N ILE A 94 -11.64 -9.29 -21.98
CA ILE A 94 -10.88 -9.85 -20.86
C ILE A 94 -11.05 -11.38 -20.81
N MET A 95 -12.28 -11.87 -20.93
CA MET A 95 -12.56 -13.31 -20.94
C MET A 95 -11.90 -14.00 -22.14
N LYS A 96 -11.99 -13.39 -23.32
CA LYS A 96 -11.34 -13.88 -24.54
C LYS A 96 -9.81 -13.91 -24.39
N LEU A 97 -9.21 -12.89 -23.80
CA LEU A 97 -7.77 -12.87 -23.51
C LEU A 97 -7.39 -13.98 -22.52
N PHE A 98 -8.18 -14.17 -21.48
CA PHE A 98 -7.96 -15.21 -20.48
C PHE A 98 -8.04 -16.61 -21.12
N ASP A 99 -9.05 -16.88 -21.95
CA ASP A 99 -9.19 -18.15 -22.67
C ASP A 99 -8.08 -18.39 -23.69
N MET A 100 -7.51 -17.33 -24.29
CA MET A 100 -6.37 -17.47 -25.21
C MET A 100 -5.08 -17.87 -24.52
N VAL A 101 -4.90 -17.51 -23.24
CA VAL A 101 -3.66 -17.70 -22.48
C VAL A 101 -3.75 -18.89 -21.51
N ARG A 102 -4.96 -19.27 -21.08
CA ARG A 102 -5.18 -20.38 -20.13
C ARG A 102 -4.79 -21.73 -20.75
N ASP A 103 -3.92 -22.45 -20.05
CA ASP A 103 -3.48 -23.83 -20.36
C ASP A 103 -2.85 -24.02 -21.76
N VAL A 104 -2.27 -22.97 -22.34
CA VAL A 104 -1.63 -23.01 -23.66
C VAL A 104 -0.11 -23.14 -23.53
N ALA A 105 0.49 -24.11 -24.24
CA ALA A 105 1.94 -24.28 -24.31
C ALA A 105 2.62 -23.07 -25.02
N ALA A 106 3.89 -22.79 -24.69
CA ALA A 106 4.60 -21.61 -25.19
C ALA A 106 4.61 -21.48 -26.74
N GLU A 107 4.73 -22.61 -27.44
CA GLU A 107 4.72 -22.68 -28.90
C GLU A 107 3.36 -22.28 -29.49
N GLN A 108 2.27 -22.65 -28.82
CA GLN A 108 0.90 -22.30 -29.20
C GLN A 108 0.58 -20.85 -28.84
N LEU A 109 1.20 -20.31 -27.79
CA LEU A 109 1.08 -18.90 -27.44
C LEU A 109 1.72 -18.00 -28.52
N ALA A 110 2.87 -18.40 -29.06
CA ALA A 110 3.53 -17.70 -30.16
C ALA A 110 2.65 -17.64 -31.41
N LEU A 111 1.90 -18.71 -31.72
CA LEU A 111 0.93 -18.73 -32.83
C LEU A 111 -0.27 -17.79 -32.57
N LYS A 112 -0.64 -17.58 -31.30
CA LYS A 112 -1.72 -16.67 -30.89
C LYS A 112 -1.25 -15.23 -30.62
N GLN A 113 0.04 -14.93 -30.75
CA GLN A 113 0.63 -13.63 -30.39
C GLN A 113 -0.09 -12.45 -31.04
N LEU A 114 -0.45 -12.58 -32.33
CA LEU A 114 -1.16 -11.54 -33.06
C LEU A 114 -2.57 -11.31 -32.49
N GLN A 115 -3.30 -12.38 -32.16
CA GLN A 115 -4.65 -12.30 -31.59
C GLN A 115 -4.63 -11.72 -30.17
N ILE A 116 -3.65 -12.12 -29.36
CA ILE A 116 -3.39 -11.57 -28.03
C ILE A 116 -3.11 -10.06 -28.14
N THR A 117 -2.20 -9.67 -29.03
CA THR A 117 -1.83 -8.27 -29.24
C THR A 117 -3.03 -7.44 -29.70
N ASN A 118 -3.82 -7.92 -30.65
CA ASN A 118 -5.02 -7.22 -31.12
C ASN A 118 -6.06 -7.07 -30.01
N THR A 119 -6.25 -8.09 -29.17
CA THR A 119 -7.21 -8.04 -28.04
C THR A 119 -6.74 -7.04 -26.97
N ILE A 120 -5.43 -6.98 -26.69
CA ILE A 120 -4.84 -5.99 -25.79
C ILE A 120 -4.98 -4.57 -26.36
N CYS A 121 -4.70 -4.37 -27.66
CA CYS A 121 -4.89 -3.08 -28.32
C CYS A 121 -6.35 -2.64 -28.25
N ARG A 122 -7.29 -3.55 -28.46
CA ARG A 122 -8.73 -3.24 -28.37
C ARG A 122 -9.17 -2.87 -26.96
N LEU A 123 -8.68 -3.59 -25.94
CA LEU A 123 -8.90 -3.24 -24.53
C LEU A 123 -8.36 -1.84 -24.21
N LYS A 124 -7.17 -1.51 -24.73
CA LYS A 124 -6.59 -0.19 -24.58
C LYS A 124 -7.43 0.90 -25.26
N GLU A 125 -7.90 0.67 -26.48
CA GLU A 125 -8.80 1.60 -27.17
C GLU A 125 -10.09 1.85 -26.39
N LEU A 126 -10.69 0.80 -25.82
CA LEU A 126 -11.88 0.96 -24.96
C LEU A 126 -11.55 1.72 -23.68
N GLN A 127 -10.38 1.50 -23.08
CA GLN A 127 -9.93 2.24 -21.91
C GLN A 127 -9.69 3.72 -22.24
N ASP A 128 -9.09 4.02 -23.39
CA ASP A 128 -8.79 5.39 -23.84
C ASP A 128 -10.08 6.14 -24.25
N GLN A 129 -11.13 5.41 -24.66
CA GLN A 129 -12.47 5.95 -24.96
C GLN A 129 -13.37 6.09 -23.74
N GLN A 130 -13.01 5.50 -22.59
CA GLN A 130 -13.73 5.82 -21.37
C GLN A 130 -13.53 7.31 -21.08
N PRO A 131 -14.60 8.06 -20.73
CA PRO A 131 -14.44 9.41 -20.23
C PRO A 131 -13.35 9.40 -19.17
N PRO A 132 -12.46 10.39 -19.10
CA PRO A 132 -11.49 10.49 -18.02
C PRO A 132 -12.27 10.25 -16.74
N LYS A 133 -12.00 9.14 -16.04
CA LYS A 133 -12.69 8.82 -14.78
C LYS A 133 -12.56 10.10 -13.97
N ALA A 134 -13.69 10.79 -13.74
CA ALA A 134 -13.71 12.10 -13.11
C ALA A 134 -12.75 12.01 -11.95
N ALA A 135 -11.67 12.80 -11.98
CA ALA A 135 -10.48 12.55 -11.18
C ALA A 135 -10.92 12.35 -9.74
N PHE A 136 -11.03 11.09 -9.33
CA PHE A 136 -11.47 10.72 -8.00
C PHE A 136 -10.27 11.08 -7.16
N SER A 137 -10.25 12.31 -6.66
CA SER A 137 -9.35 12.65 -5.58
C SER A 137 -9.79 11.77 -4.42
N PRO A 138 -9.00 10.76 -4.01
CA PRO A 138 -9.38 9.88 -2.93
C PRO A 138 -9.64 10.66 -1.64
N ALA A 139 -9.10 11.89 -1.52
CA ALA A 139 -9.33 12.77 -0.39
C ALA A 139 -10.80 13.24 -0.26
N ILE A 140 -11.54 13.34 -1.37
CA ILE A 140 -12.90 13.92 -1.42
C ILE A 140 -13.99 12.86 -1.13
N ALA A 141 -13.63 11.57 -1.03
CA ALA A 141 -14.65 10.54 -0.79
C ALA A 141 -15.29 10.67 0.61
N ASN A 142 -16.60 10.46 0.67
CA ASN A 142 -17.41 10.69 1.87
C ASN A 142 -17.07 9.72 3.01
N SER A 143 -16.59 8.52 2.70
CA SER A 143 -16.22 7.53 3.70
C SER A 143 -14.72 7.27 3.77
N CYS A 144 -14.21 7.08 5.00
CA CYS A 144 -12.83 6.67 5.29
C CYS A 144 -12.41 5.43 4.46
N ARG A 145 -13.33 4.48 4.27
CA ARG A 145 -13.11 3.28 3.48
C ARG A 145 -12.86 3.59 2.01
N GLU A 146 -13.71 4.40 1.38
CA GLU A 146 -13.55 4.77 -0.03
C GLU A 146 -12.25 5.56 -0.25
N ARG A 147 -11.91 6.47 0.68
CA ARG A 147 -10.63 7.19 0.64
C ARG A 147 -9.45 6.24 0.66
N LEU A 148 -9.47 5.26 1.57
CA LEU A 148 -8.43 4.24 1.65
C LEU A 148 -8.35 3.41 0.37
N GLU A 149 -9.46 2.88 -0.13
CA GLU A 149 -9.48 2.07 -1.35
C GLU A 149 -9.01 2.86 -2.58
N GLY A 150 -9.41 4.13 -2.69
CA GLY A 150 -8.94 5.07 -3.71
C GLY A 150 -7.43 5.27 -3.62
N THR A 151 -6.89 5.63 -2.45
CA THR A 151 -5.45 5.84 -2.24
C THR A 151 -4.64 4.58 -2.56
N LEU A 152 -5.12 3.41 -2.16
CA LEU A 152 -4.45 2.13 -2.45
C LEU A 152 -4.38 1.83 -3.96
N THR A 153 -5.32 2.35 -4.76
CA THR A 153 -5.29 2.22 -6.22
C THR A 153 -4.16 3.02 -6.85
N TYR A 154 -3.71 4.12 -6.22
CA TYR A 154 -2.57 4.92 -6.71
C TYR A 154 -1.21 4.36 -6.27
N LEU A 155 -1.19 3.48 -5.27
CA LEU A 155 0.04 2.91 -4.70
C LEU A 155 0.38 1.52 -5.27
N ILE A 156 -0.12 1.18 -6.46
CA ILE A 156 0.09 -0.16 -7.06
C ILE A 156 1.58 -0.50 -7.15
N SER A 157 2.43 0.46 -7.50
CA SER A 157 3.89 0.28 -7.55
C SER A 157 4.46 -0.11 -6.20
N GLU A 158 4.15 0.62 -5.14
CA GLU A 158 4.64 0.36 -3.79
C GLU A 158 4.06 -0.94 -3.23
N LEU A 159 2.77 -1.20 -3.49
CA LEU A 159 2.07 -2.41 -3.05
C LEU A 159 2.65 -3.68 -3.66
N SER A 160 3.24 -3.60 -4.85
CA SER A 160 3.91 -4.74 -5.50
C SER A 160 5.13 -5.25 -4.71
N ALA A 161 5.69 -4.43 -3.81
CA ALA A 161 6.77 -4.85 -2.92
C ALA A 161 6.30 -5.80 -1.80
N ILE A 162 5.00 -5.81 -1.48
CA ILE A 162 4.42 -6.68 -0.46
C ILE A 162 3.96 -8.00 -1.10
N PRO A 163 4.30 -9.17 -0.53
CA PRO A 163 3.77 -10.45 -0.99
C PRO A 163 2.23 -10.44 -1.05
N PRO A 164 1.59 -10.87 -2.15
CA PRO A 164 0.13 -10.79 -2.32
C PRO A 164 -0.69 -11.48 -1.22
N ALA A 165 -0.17 -12.58 -0.68
CA ALA A 165 -0.80 -13.32 0.42
C ALA A 165 -0.84 -12.47 1.71
N ASN A 166 0.24 -11.78 2.02
CA ASN A 166 0.35 -10.88 3.17
C ASN A 166 -0.58 -9.68 2.99
N TRP A 167 -0.53 -9.06 1.80
CA TRP A 167 -1.33 -7.90 1.46
C TRP A 167 -2.83 -8.15 1.63
N THR A 168 -3.32 -9.31 1.19
CA THR A 168 -4.74 -9.69 1.35
C THR A 168 -5.17 -9.67 2.82
N THR A 169 -4.29 -10.12 3.72
CA THR A 169 -4.54 -10.11 5.17
C THR A 169 -4.50 -8.70 5.74
N TYR A 170 -3.53 -7.89 5.32
CA TYR A 170 -3.40 -6.50 5.78
C TYR A 170 -4.57 -5.63 5.31
N LYS A 171 -4.95 -5.72 4.03
CA LYS A 171 -6.11 -5.02 3.47
C LYS A 171 -7.37 -5.33 4.28
N ARG A 172 -7.62 -6.60 4.62
CA ARG A 172 -8.77 -6.99 5.47
C ARG A 172 -8.72 -6.33 6.85
N LYS A 173 -7.55 -6.28 7.49
CA LYS A 173 -7.37 -5.62 8.80
C LYS A 173 -7.57 -4.11 8.72
N LEU A 174 -7.07 -3.45 7.68
CA LEU A 174 -7.27 -2.02 7.45
C LEU A 174 -8.74 -1.69 7.22
N LEU A 175 -9.44 -2.45 6.39
CA LEU A 175 -10.87 -2.25 6.15
C LEU A 175 -11.69 -2.42 7.44
N LYS A 176 -11.38 -3.45 8.24
CA LYS A 176 -11.99 -3.60 9.57
C LYS A 176 -11.67 -2.44 10.51
N PHE A 177 -10.49 -1.84 10.37
CA PHE A 177 -10.12 -0.66 11.14
C PHE A 177 -10.91 0.58 10.70
N CYS A 178 -11.21 0.75 9.40
CA CYS A 178 -12.11 1.80 8.90
C CYS A 178 -13.51 1.75 9.52
N GLU A 179 -13.99 0.56 9.88
CA GLU A 179 -15.30 0.35 10.52
C GLU A 179 -15.29 0.70 12.02
N SER A 180 -14.12 1.00 12.60
CA SER A 180 -14.00 1.34 14.02
C SER A 180 -14.40 2.78 14.29
N GLU A 181 -15.29 3.00 15.27
CA GLU A 181 -15.70 4.35 15.70
C GLU A 181 -14.52 5.22 16.18
N LEU A 182 -13.46 4.60 16.69
CA LEU A 182 -12.28 5.31 17.18
C LEU A 182 -11.60 6.16 16.11
N ILE A 183 -11.70 5.74 14.85
CA ILE A 183 -10.98 6.37 13.74
C ILE A 183 -11.38 7.84 13.53
N LEU A 184 -12.62 8.19 13.87
CA LEU A 184 -13.17 9.54 13.74
C LEU A 184 -12.52 10.55 14.69
N THR A 185 -11.95 10.05 15.79
CA THR A 185 -11.35 10.88 16.84
C THR A 185 -9.82 10.82 16.87
N MET A 186 -9.23 9.88 16.11
CA MET A 186 -7.78 9.69 16.08
C MET A 186 -7.11 10.78 15.27
N THR A 187 -5.99 11.27 15.79
CA THR A 187 -5.03 12.11 15.07
C THR A 187 -4.20 11.29 14.07
N PHE A 188 -3.55 11.95 13.11
CA PHE A 188 -2.66 11.28 12.16
C PHE A 188 -1.60 10.36 12.81
N PRO A 189 -0.85 10.79 13.86
CA PRO A 189 0.11 9.91 14.53
C PRO A 189 -0.50 8.63 15.10
N GLU A 190 -1.70 8.71 15.68
CA GLU A 190 -2.39 7.54 16.26
C GLU A 190 -2.84 6.56 15.18
N ARG A 191 -3.39 7.08 14.07
CA ARG A 191 -3.73 6.26 12.90
C ARG A 191 -2.49 5.61 12.30
N LEU A 192 -1.42 6.38 12.14
CA LEU A 192 -0.14 5.88 11.63
C LEU A 192 0.40 4.75 12.50
N TYR A 193 0.36 4.89 13.82
CA TYR A 193 0.76 3.82 14.74
C TYR A 193 -0.04 2.54 14.54
N LYS A 194 -1.38 2.65 14.39
CA LYS A 194 -2.24 1.49 14.11
C LYS A 194 -1.94 0.84 12.76
N VAL A 195 -1.69 1.65 11.73
CA VAL A 195 -1.34 1.13 10.40
C VAL A 195 0.03 0.45 10.43
N VAL A 196 1.00 1.00 11.16
CA VAL A 196 2.33 0.40 11.40
C VAL A 196 2.19 -0.96 12.07
N ASP A 197 1.32 -1.09 13.08
CA ASP A 197 1.04 -2.38 13.74
C ASP A 197 0.43 -3.41 12.77
N ILE A 198 -0.41 -2.95 11.84
CA ILE A 198 -1.11 -3.83 10.88
C ILE A 198 -0.17 -4.32 9.77
N ILE A 199 0.66 -3.44 9.23
CA ILE A 199 1.45 -3.69 8.00
C ILE A 199 2.95 -3.72 8.30
N TYR A 200 3.50 -2.63 8.84
CA TYR A 200 4.94 -2.43 8.92
C TYR A 200 5.62 -3.45 9.82
N LEU A 201 5.12 -3.68 11.05
CA LEU A 201 5.77 -4.59 11.99
C LEU A 201 5.81 -6.05 11.50
N PRO A 202 4.72 -6.63 10.97
CA PRO A 202 4.77 -7.97 10.38
C PRO A 202 5.77 -8.07 9.22
N GLU A 203 5.84 -7.05 8.36
CA GLU A 203 6.75 -7.02 7.22
C GLU A 203 8.21 -6.83 7.68
N GLU A 204 8.47 -6.02 8.71
CA GLU A 204 9.78 -5.82 9.32
C GLU A 204 10.38 -7.15 9.80
N MET A 205 9.56 -7.99 10.45
CA MET A 205 9.98 -9.31 10.94
C MET A 205 10.36 -10.28 9.83
N ASP A 206 9.79 -10.14 8.63
CA ASP A 206 10.08 -11.00 7.47
C ASP A 206 11.22 -10.44 6.61
N ALA A 207 11.27 -9.13 6.41
CA ALA A 207 12.15 -8.46 5.46
C ALA A 207 13.54 -8.14 6.03
N ILE A 208 13.67 -7.81 7.33
CA ILE A 208 14.98 -7.51 7.95
C ILE A 208 15.94 -8.70 7.83
N PRO A 209 15.56 -9.95 8.18
CA PRO A 209 16.47 -11.09 8.07
C PRO A 209 16.95 -11.36 6.64
N LYS A 210 16.13 -11.00 5.64
CA LYS A 210 16.43 -11.15 4.21
C LYS A 210 17.12 -9.94 3.60
N GLU A 211 17.38 -8.90 4.41
CA GLU A 211 17.97 -7.62 3.98
C GLU A 211 17.16 -6.92 2.86
N GLU A 212 15.85 -7.11 2.83
CA GLU A 212 14.91 -6.52 1.86
C GLU A 212 14.54 -5.06 2.24
N PHE A 213 15.54 -4.19 2.39
CA PHE A 213 15.32 -2.82 2.89
C PHE A 213 14.47 -1.94 1.96
N GLU A 214 14.56 -2.13 0.64
CA GLU A 214 13.74 -1.38 -0.33
C GLU A 214 12.25 -1.72 -0.22
N ARG A 215 11.92 -2.98 0.12
CA ARG A 215 10.55 -3.41 0.44
C ARG A 215 10.06 -2.66 1.68
N LEU A 216 10.86 -2.61 2.75
CA LEU A 216 10.47 -1.88 3.97
C LEU A 216 10.32 -0.37 3.77
N HIS A 217 11.13 0.23 2.90
CA HIS A 217 10.95 1.63 2.52
C HIS A 217 9.61 1.85 1.78
N SER A 218 9.24 0.94 0.89
CA SER A 218 7.95 0.98 0.19
C SER A 218 6.78 0.78 1.17
N VAL A 219 6.90 -0.16 2.11
CA VAL A 219 5.92 -0.40 3.18
C VAL A 219 5.75 0.84 4.08
N ALA A 220 6.84 1.56 4.39
CA ALA A 220 6.76 2.81 5.15
C ALA A 220 5.87 3.84 4.44
N ARG A 221 6.07 4.02 3.13
CA ARG A 221 5.26 4.96 2.31
C ARG A 221 3.79 4.54 2.27
N ILE A 222 3.51 3.24 2.13
CA ILE A 222 2.14 2.70 2.20
C ILE A 222 1.50 3.01 3.55
N CYS A 223 2.22 2.84 4.66
CA CYS A 223 1.69 3.09 5.99
C CYS A 223 1.26 4.54 6.17
N VAL A 224 2.08 5.47 5.72
CA VAL A 224 1.79 6.91 5.76
C VAL A 224 0.59 7.25 4.89
N ALA A 225 0.57 6.81 3.65
CA ALA A 225 -0.52 7.11 2.73
C ALA A 225 -1.85 6.51 3.19
N ALA A 226 -1.84 5.30 3.75
CA ALA A 226 -3.02 4.71 4.37
C ALA A 226 -3.47 5.53 5.60
N ALA A 227 -2.55 5.92 6.49
CA ALA A 227 -2.90 6.72 7.67
C ALA A 227 -3.49 8.11 7.32
N GLN A 228 -3.00 8.73 6.23
CA GLN A 228 -3.57 9.96 5.66
C GLN A 228 -4.97 9.70 5.10
N ALA A 229 -5.15 8.66 4.28
CA ALA A 229 -6.44 8.33 3.67
C ALA A 229 -7.52 8.02 4.71
N LEU A 230 -7.12 7.42 5.84
CA LEU A 230 -8.01 7.12 6.95
C LEU A 230 -8.48 8.38 7.71
N GLY A 231 -7.75 9.49 7.60
CA GLY A 231 -8.06 10.76 8.25
C GLY A 231 -9.12 11.58 7.54
N PRO A 232 -9.62 12.66 8.19
CA PRO A 232 -10.43 13.66 7.52
C PRO A 232 -9.59 14.49 6.53
N GLU A 233 -10.20 14.97 5.45
CA GLU A 233 -9.52 15.75 4.40
C GLU A 233 -8.93 17.07 4.91
N SER A 234 -9.51 17.66 5.95
CA SER A 234 -9.02 18.91 6.55
C SER A 234 -7.71 18.76 7.32
N GLU A 235 -7.28 17.53 7.64
CA GLU A 235 -6.04 17.25 8.36
C GLU A 235 -4.88 17.09 7.36
N SER A 236 -4.21 18.20 7.04
CA SER A 236 -2.98 18.17 6.23
C SER A 236 -1.75 17.98 7.12
N GLU A 237 -1.25 16.74 7.16
CA GLU A 237 -0.07 16.34 7.93
C GLU A 237 1.09 15.89 7.02
N GLU A 238 1.17 16.46 5.82
CA GLU A 238 2.17 16.10 4.81
C GLU A 238 3.61 16.27 5.30
N ALA A 239 3.90 17.36 6.02
CA ALA A 239 5.22 17.61 6.58
C ALA A 239 5.62 16.56 7.62
N LEU A 240 4.67 16.11 8.44
CA LEU A 240 4.91 15.08 9.45
C LEU A 240 5.06 13.70 8.82
N ALA A 241 4.21 13.38 7.84
CA ALA A 241 4.30 12.20 6.98
C ALA A 241 5.69 12.06 6.33
N GLU A 242 6.16 13.12 5.67
CA GLU A 242 7.46 13.14 4.99
C GLU A 242 8.63 13.06 5.99
N LYS A 243 8.49 13.71 7.16
CA LYS A 243 9.49 13.58 8.23
C LYS A 243 9.60 12.12 8.71
N TRP A 244 8.47 11.43 8.85
CA TRP A 244 8.45 10.05 9.30
C TRP A 244 9.05 9.09 8.25
N ILE A 245 8.72 9.26 6.97
CA ILE A 245 9.32 8.47 5.86
C ILE A 245 10.84 8.66 5.85
N ARG A 246 11.32 9.91 5.93
CA ARG A 246 12.77 10.18 5.97
C ARG A 246 13.46 9.57 7.18
N ALA A 247 12.84 9.62 8.35
CA ALA A 247 13.38 8.95 9.55
C ALA A 247 13.48 7.44 9.32
N LYS A 248 12.45 6.80 8.77
CA LYS A 248 12.49 5.37 8.43
C LYS A 248 13.54 5.02 7.39
N ALA A 249 13.72 5.84 6.36
CA ALA A 249 14.79 5.63 5.38
C ALA A 249 16.18 5.68 6.04
N GLN A 250 16.39 6.60 6.98
CA GLN A 250 17.65 6.69 7.74
C GLN A 250 17.88 5.47 8.63
N ASP A 251 16.85 4.99 9.32
CA ASP A 251 16.92 3.77 10.14
C ASP A 251 17.31 2.56 9.28
N LEU A 252 16.69 2.40 8.11
CA LEU A 252 16.95 1.29 7.18
C LEU A 252 18.38 1.36 6.62
N GLU A 253 18.88 2.55 6.26
CA GLU A 253 20.26 2.72 5.82
C GLU A 253 21.28 2.45 6.93
N PHE A 254 20.95 2.81 8.18
CA PHE A 254 21.76 2.45 9.33
C PHE A 254 21.83 0.93 9.53
N LEU A 255 20.69 0.23 9.48
CA LEU A 255 20.63 -1.23 9.56
C LEU A 255 21.46 -1.87 8.43
N LYS A 256 21.27 -1.45 7.19
CA LYS A 256 22.03 -1.92 6.03
C LYS A 256 23.54 -1.79 6.23
N LYS A 257 24.02 -0.68 6.79
CA LYS A 257 25.44 -0.51 7.15
C LYS A 257 25.87 -1.48 8.25
N MET A 258 25.07 -1.63 9.30
CA MET A 258 25.34 -2.56 10.40
C MET A 258 25.49 -4.00 9.92
N PHE A 259 24.55 -4.50 9.10
CA PHE A 259 24.61 -5.85 8.53
C PHE A 259 25.87 -6.07 7.69
N ARG A 260 26.28 -5.09 6.86
CA ARG A 260 27.55 -5.15 6.12
C ARG A 260 28.76 -5.23 7.05
N SER A 261 28.80 -4.41 8.09
CA SER A 261 29.90 -4.40 9.07
C SER A 261 30.01 -5.74 9.80
N MET A 262 28.88 -6.29 10.28
CA MET A 262 28.87 -7.60 10.93
C MET A 262 29.40 -8.71 10.02
N ARG A 263 28.98 -8.71 8.75
CA ARG A 263 29.46 -9.69 7.76
C ARG A 263 30.95 -9.53 7.47
N GLY A 264 31.46 -8.30 7.45
CA GLY A 264 32.89 -8.00 7.30
C GLY A 264 33.73 -8.52 8.47
N ILE A 265 33.27 -8.28 9.71
CA ILE A 265 33.92 -8.78 10.92
C ILE A 265 33.94 -10.30 10.93
N TYR A 266 32.80 -10.93 10.61
CA TYR A 266 32.71 -12.39 10.58
C TYR A 266 33.68 -13.01 9.57
N LYS A 267 33.71 -12.48 8.33
CA LYS A 267 34.66 -12.92 7.29
C LYS A 267 36.12 -12.75 7.69
N ALA A 268 36.45 -11.71 8.45
CA ALA A 268 37.81 -11.50 8.96
C ALA A 268 38.17 -12.46 10.11
N SER A 269 37.15 -12.97 10.84
CA SER A 269 37.34 -13.84 12.00
C SER A 269 37.25 -15.35 11.72
N ALA A 270 36.69 -15.76 10.57
CA ALA A 270 36.51 -17.17 10.22
C ALA A 270 37.63 -17.65 9.27
N PRO A 271 38.51 -18.60 9.68
CA PRO A 271 39.61 -19.07 8.83
C PRO A 271 39.16 -19.92 7.63
N GLU A 272 37.95 -20.49 7.67
CA GLU A 272 37.40 -21.36 6.61
C GLU A 272 35.88 -21.14 6.47
N ARG A 273 35.36 -21.29 5.24
CA ARG A 273 33.96 -21.07 4.82
C ARG A 273 32.98 -21.77 5.77
N THR A 274 32.51 -21.04 6.78
CA THR A 274 31.46 -21.49 7.68
C THR A 274 30.20 -20.70 7.32
N GLU A 275 29.21 -21.37 6.73
CA GLU A 275 27.89 -20.79 6.43
C GLU A 275 27.29 -20.12 7.67
N MET A 276 26.66 -18.96 7.48
CA MET A 276 26.12 -18.22 8.63
C MET A 276 24.90 -18.94 9.23
N PRO A 277 24.76 -18.98 10.57
CA PRO A 277 23.62 -19.65 11.22
C PRO A 277 22.24 -19.11 10.81
N TRP A 278 22.16 -17.88 10.31
CA TRP A 278 20.92 -17.26 9.81
C TRP A 278 20.72 -17.45 8.30
N GLU A 279 21.71 -17.92 7.55
CA GLU A 279 21.57 -18.28 6.14
C GLU A 279 20.96 -19.70 5.96
N THR A 280 21.00 -20.55 7.00
CA THR A 280 20.50 -21.94 6.96
C THR A 280 18.97 -22.12 7.01
N LYS A 281 18.17 -21.05 6.92
CA LYS A 281 16.70 -21.14 6.89
C LYS A 281 16.12 -20.25 5.79
N ALA A 282 16.18 -20.75 4.56
CA ALA A 282 15.34 -20.33 3.44
C ALA A 282 14.36 -21.46 3.11
#